data_AF-A0A2Z4FMM1-F1
#
_entry.id   AF-A0A2Z4FMM1-F1
#
_cell.length_a   1.000
_cell.length_b   1.000
_cell.length_c   1.000
_cell.angle_alpha   90.00
_cell.angle_beta   90.00
_cell.angle_gamma   90.00
#
_symmetry.space_group_name_H-M   'P 1'
#
loop_
_entity.id
_entity.type
_entity.pdbx_description
1 polymer ?
#
loop_
_entity_poly.entity_id
_entity_poly.type
_entity_poly.pdbx_seq_one_letter_code
_entity_poly.pdbx_strand_id
1 'polypeptide(L)'
;MIVFPKRSFCIFVCLVSFMAPGALSAQEAPVEAASAAAPTPTANQDAPEGWAILERALDALAESDEKAARSALEELAAQYPEHPASRLSADALATLQARALQKPKASHHIGRNGEEETNAARAELVAFQTVHGIALGAEFCSALECDDARLYTTMLAVGGGAGLGLSLLASDGGVTPGFATLINSGTLWGAFNGAMLSNALNSGDDIAAFMAPAQLAGIGVSALLWNQLSPTAGEVSVANSGGIWLGTLTALGQLAVNHDSNSDAIIWSILGMADLGIVGGALLSQYEPMTRGRALVIDTGGVLGGLVGMGTYVLINPEFNEPTGFALSTMAGIVAGLGTSAYLTRHWDAPDNGQISASWGIAPTEEGAVLSLSGQF
;
A
#
# COMPACT_ATOMS: atom_id res chain seq x y z
N MET A 1 17.38 -34.84 6.26
CA MET A 1 17.74 -33.73 5.34
C MET A 1 16.46 -33.35 4.61
N ILE A 2 15.69 -32.41 5.18
CA ILE A 2 14.40 -31.97 4.64
C ILE A 2 14.71 -31.09 3.42
N VAL A 3 14.49 -31.63 2.22
CA VAL A 3 14.55 -30.84 0.99
C VAL A 3 13.24 -30.08 0.91
N PHE A 4 13.19 -28.89 1.51
CA PHE A 4 12.16 -27.92 1.14
C PHE A 4 12.27 -27.71 -0.37
N PRO A 5 11.19 -27.90 -1.16
CA PRO A 5 11.23 -27.47 -2.55
C PRO A 5 11.49 -25.96 -2.54
N LYS A 6 12.70 -25.55 -2.95
CA LYS A 6 13.16 -24.15 -3.04
C LYS A 6 12.13 -23.23 -3.73
N ARG A 7 11.22 -23.80 -4.51
CA ARG A 7 10.16 -23.09 -5.22
C ARG A 7 9.04 -22.58 -4.31
N SER A 8 8.61 -23.32 -3.27
CA SER A 8 7.44 -22.92 -2.47
C SER A 8 7.76 -21.78 -1.49
N PHE A 9 8.98 -21.74 -0.92
CA PHE A 9 9.38 -20.68 0.00
C PHE A 9 9.64 -19.33 -0.70
N CYS A 10 10.15 -19.35 -1.95
CA CYS A 10 10.32 -18.13 -2.74
C CYS A 10 9.00 -17.47 -3.14
N ILE A 11 7.92 -18.24 -3.32
CA ILE A 11 6.61 -17.67 -3.72
C ILE A 11 6.02 -16.81 -2.60
N PHE A 12 6.15 -17.24 -1.34
CA PHE A 12 5.60 -16.50 -0.21
C PHE A 12 6.35 -15.19 0.08
N VAL A 13 7.69 -15.19 -0.01
CA VAL A 13 8.50 -13.97 0.13
C VAL A 13 8.26 -12.98 -1.01
N CYS A 14 8.00 -13.47 -2.23
CA CYS A 14 7.59 -12.61 -3.35
C CYS A 14 6.19 -12.02 -3.14
N LEU A 15 5.23 -12.77 -2.59
CA LEU A 15 3.88 -12.26 -2.29
C LEU A 15 3.87 -11.13 -1.26
N VAL A 16 4.74 -11.20 -0.23
CA VAL A 16 4.91 -10.11 0.75
C VAL A 16 5.63 -8.90 0.12
N SER A 17 6.53 -9.13 -0.85
CA SER A 17 7.24 -8.05 -1.56
C SER A 17 6.35 -7.27 -2.54
N PHE A 18 5.19 -7.80 -2.93
CA PHE A 18 4.23 -7.13 -3.81
C PHE A 18 3.33 -6.11 -3.09
N MET A 19 3.45 -5.93 -1.77
CA MET A 19 2.68 -4.92 -1.02
C MET A 19 3.29 -3.51 -1.06
N ALA A 20 4.44 -3.31 -1.71
CA ALA A 20 4.95 -1.97 -1.98
C ALA A 20 4.26 -1.40 -3.24
N PRO A 21 3.55 -0.27 -3.17
CA PRO A 21 2.98 0.36 -4.36
C PRO A 21 4.12 0.79 -5.30
N GLY A 22 4.26 0.07 -6.41
CA GLY A 22 5.21 0.39 -7.48
C GLY A 22 4.76 1.65 -8.21
N ALA A 23 5.57 2.70 -8.16
CA ALA A 23 5.40 3.89 -8.99
C ALA A 23 5.61 3.50 -10.48
N LEU A 24 4.54 3.57 -11.26
CA LEU A 24 4.59 3.43 -12.71
C LEU A 24 5.25 4.68 -13.33
N SER A 25 6.41 4.49 -13.95
CA SER A 25 7.12 5.52 -14.70
C SER A 25 6.56 5.58 -16.13
N ALA A 26 6.03 6.74 -16.54
CA ALA A 26 5.64 7.02 -17.91
C ALA A 26 6.84 7.60 -18.67
N GLN A 27 7.07 7.08 -19.88
CA GLN A 27 8.19 7.49 -20.74
C GLN A 27 7.71 8.57 -21.72
N GLU A 28 8.24 9.79 -21.60
CA GLU A 28 7.89 10.94 -22.43
C GLU A 28 8.90 11.17 -23.56
N ALA A 29 8.38 11.62 -24.71
CA ALA A 29 9.15 11.94 -25.91
C ALA A 29 9.79 13.34 -25.79
N PRO A 30 10.93 13.60 -26.48
CA PRO A 30 11.67 14.84 -26.33
C PRO A 30 10.93 16.01 -26.99
N VAL A 31 10.73 17.09 -26.24
CA VAL A 31 10.26 18.39 -26.76
C VAL A 31 11.46 19.32 -26.92
N GLU A 32 11.69 19.76 -28.16
CA GLU A 32 12.78 20.65 -28.56
C GLU A 32 12.42 22.12 -28.23
N ALA A 33 13.09 22.69 -27.24
CA ALA A 33 12.86 24.06 -26.79
C ALA A 33 13.49 25.09 -27.75
N ALA A 34 12.64 25.88 -28.42
CA ALA A 34 13.06 26.99 -29.26
C ALA A 34 13.47 28.19 -28.39
N SER A 35 14.75 28.57 -28.46
CA SER A 35 15.31 29.75 -27.78
C SER A 35 14.90 31.03 -28.51
N ALA A 36 14.00 31.81 -27.90
CA ALA A 36 13.63 33.16 -28.34
C ALA A 36 14.42 34.22 -27.56
N ALA A 37 14.93 35.23 -28.28
CA ALA A 37 15.73 36.31 -27.74
C ALA A 37 14.95 37.14 -26.69
N ALA A 38 15.62 37.48 -25.59
CA ALA A 38 15.03 38.18 -24.45
C ALA A 38 14.57 39.60 -24.85
N PRO A 39 13.29 39.97 -24.58
CA PRO A 39 12.81 41.33 -24.79
C PRO A 39 13.43 42.29 -23.77
N THR A 40 13.64 43.53 -24.19
CA THR A 40 14.18 44.61 -23.36
C THR A 40 13.23 44.94 -22.20
N PRO A 41 13.71 45.09 -20.95
CA PRO A 41 12.85 45.34 -19.80
C PRO A 41 12.08 46.65 -19.93
N THR A 42 10.76 46.58 -19.86
CA THR A 42 9.90 47.77 -19.70
C THR A 42 9.88 48.18 -18.22
N ALA A 43 9.74 49.48 -17.94
CA ALA A 43 9.81 50.07 -16.58
C ALA A 43 8.80 49.50 -15.56
N ASN A 44 7.91 48.60 -15.97
CA ASN A 44 6.91 47.95 -15.13
C ASN A 44 7.34 46.55 -14.64
N GLN A 45 8.54 46.07 -15.03
CA GLN A 45 9.05 44.74 -14.67
C GLN A 45 9.68 44.68 -13.26
N ASP A 46 10.02 45.83 -12.67
CA ASP A 46 10.68 45.93 -11.35
C ASP A 46 9.73 46.48 -10.26
N ALA A 47 8.43 46.50 -10.49
CA ALA A 47 7.45 47.02 -9.54
C ALA A 47 7.39 46.13 -8.28
N PRO A 48 7.80 46.60 -7.09
CA PRO A 48 7.82 45.78 -5.88
C PRO A 48 6.44 45.25 -5.48
N GLU A 49 5.38 45.94 -5.91
CA GLU A 49 3.99 45.55 -5.67
C GLU A 49 3.65 44.18 -6.29
N GLY A 50 4.21 43.84 -7.47
CA GLY A 50 3.95 42.56 -8.13
C GLY A 50 4.48 41.37 -7.34
N TRP A 51 5.65 41.51 -6.71
CA TRP A 51 6.23 40.50 -5.83
C TRP A 51 5.45 40.36 -4.52
N ALA A 52 4.97 41.47 -3.94
CA ALA A 52 4.18 41.45 -2.72
C ALA A 52 2.82 40.72 -2.88
N ILE A 53 2.20 40.77 -4.08
CA ILE A 53 0.98 40.00 -4.35
C ILE A 53 1.30 38.50 -4.48
N LEU A 54 2.41 38.14 -5.14
CA LEU A 54 2.84 36.73 -5.22
C LEU A 54 3.15 36.15 -3.84
N GLU A 55 3.86 36.89 -2.99
CA GLU A 55 4.13 36.49 -1.60
C GLU A 55 2.82 36.20 -0.84
N ARG A 56 1.83 37.08 -0.94
CA ARG A 56 0.49 36.86 -0.35
C ARG A 56 -0.20 35.60 -0.89
N ALA A 57 -0.04 35.29 -2.18
CA ALA A 57 -0.59 34.07 -2.77
C ALA A 57 0.12 32.82 -2.24
N LEU A 58 1.45 32.88 -2.04
CA LEU A 58 2.23 31.80 -1.47
C LEU A 58 1.91 31.59 0.02
N ASP A 59 1.72 32.67 0.79
CA ASP A 59 1.27 32.60 2.18
C ASP A 59 -0.12 31.94 2.27
N ALA A 60 -1.05 32.34 1.41
CA ALA A 60 -2.37 31.70 1.34
C ALA A 60 -2.29 30.22 0.96
N LEU A 61 -1.37 29.82 0.08
CA LEU A 61 -1.12 28.41 -0.22
C LEU A 61 -0.51 27.67 0.98
N ALA A 62 0.38 28.30 1.73
CA ALA A 62 0.96 27.73 2.95
C ALA A 62 -0.10 27.53 4.04
N GLU A 63 -1.14 28.36 4.07
CA GLU A 63 -2.32 28.23 4.94
C GLU A 63 -3.41 27.32 4.35
N SER A 64 -3.18 26.72 3.18
CA SER A 64 -4.17 25.91 2.43
C SER A 64 -5.46 26.64 2.04
N ASP A 65 -5.44 27.98 1.97
CA ASP A 65 -6.54 28.78 1.42
C ASP A 65 -6.39 28.95 -0.10
N GLU A 66 -6.74 27.89 -0.84
CA GLU A 66 -6.70 27.90 -2.32
C GLU A 66 -7.55 29.03 -2.93
N LYS A 67 -8.59 29.50 -2.24
CA LYS A 67 -9.47 30.57 -2.74
C LYS A 67 -8.78 31.91 -2.63
N ALA A 68 -8.16 32.22 -1.49
CA ALA A 68 -7.38 33.44 -1.32
C ALA A 68 -6.16 33.44 -2.23
N ALA A 69 -5.43 32.32 -2.33
CA ALA A 69 -4.31 32.16 -3.24
C ALA A 69 -4.71 32.42 -4.70
N ARG A 70 -5.78 31.77 -5.17
CA ARG A 70 -6.29 31.98 -6.52
C ARG A 70 -6.67 33.43 -6.76
N SER A 71 -7.39 34.05 -5.83
CA SER A 71 -7.79 35.46 -5.95
C SER A 71 -6.59 36.40 -6.04
N ALA A 72 -5.53 36.16 -5.27
CA ALA A 72 -4.30 36.96 -5.32
C ALA A 72 -3.54 36.77 -6.64
N LEU A 73 -3.47 35.53 -7.16
CA LEU A 73 -2.86 35.28 -8.47
C LEU A 73 -3.67 35.86 -9.64
N GLU A 74 -5.00 35.86 -9.55
CA GLU A 74 -5.88 36.54 -10.51
C GLU A 74 -5.67 38.06 -10.48
N GLU A 75 -5.51 38.63 -9.27
CA GLU A 75 -5.18 40.05 -9.08
C GLU A 75 -3.82 40.39 -9.72
N LEU A 76 -2.80 39.57 -9.46
CA LEU A 76 -1.45 39.72 -10.02
C LEU A 76 -1.47 39.70 -11.56
N ALA A 77 -2.14 38.71 -12.15
CA ALA A 77 -2.26 38.58 -13.59
C ALA A 77 -3.03 39.75 -14.24
N ALA A 78 -4.02 40.31 -13.55
CA ALA A 78 -4.83 41.42 -14.04
C ALA A 78 -4.12 42.78 -13.94
N GLN A 79 -3.44 43.06 -12.82
CA GLN A 79 -2.78 44.35 -12.59
C GLN A 79 -1.40 44.43 -13.25
N TYR A 80 -0.68 43.31 -13.32
CA TYR A 80 0.72 43.25 -13.76
C TYR A 80 0.97 42.15 -14.80
N PRO A 81 0.31 42.17 -15.97
CA PRO A 81 0.34 41.05 -16.93
C PRO A 81 1.75 40.72 -17.48
N GLU A 82 2.65 41.70 -17.57
CA GLU A 82 4.03 41.50 -18.05
C GLU A 82 5.07 41.33 -16.94
N HIS A 83 4.66 41.38 -15.66
CA HIS A 83 5.60 41.28 -14.55
C HIS A 83 6.15 39.85 -14.40
N PRO A 84 7.43 39.66 -14.05
CA PRO A 84 8.03 38.33 -13.91
C PRO A 84 7.27 37.40 -12.96
N ALA A 85 6.72 37.94 -11.87
CA ALA A 85 5.90 37.18 -10.92
C ALA A 85 4.66 36.55 -11.57
N SER A 86 3.95 37.29 -12.43
CA SER A 86 2.75 36.80 -13.14
C SER A 86 3.06 35.63 -14.08
N ARG A 87 4.21 35.71 -14.77
CA ARG A 87 4.70 34.61 -15.61
C ARG A 87 5.08 33.38 -14.79
N LEU A 88 5.77 33.58 -13.67
CA LEU A 88 6.19 32.51 -12.77
C LEU A 88 4.98 31.78 -12.17
N SER A 89 3.90 32.49 -11.87
CA SER A 89 2.70 31.94 -11.24
C SER A 89 1.61 31.49 -12.21
N ALA A 90 1.82 31.60 -13.52
CA ALA A 90 0.78 31.32 -14.53
C ALA A 90 0.25 29.88 -14.43
N ASP A 91 1.15 28.90 -14.30
CA ASP A 91 0.80 27.49 -14.17
C ASP A 91 0.08 27.18 -12.85
N ALA A 92 0.51 27.82 -11.75
CA ALA A 92 -0.14 27.70 -10.46
C ALA A 92 -1.58 28.24 -10.51
N LEU A 93 -1.79 29.41 -11.13
CA LEU A 93 -3.11 29.98 -11.33
C LEU A 93 -3.99 29.08 -12.20
N ALA A 94 -3.47 28.59 -13.33
CA ALA A 94 -4.20 27.68 -14.21
C ALA A 94 -4.62 26.40 -13.49
N THR A 95 -3.74 25.84 -12.65
CA THR A 95 -4.03 24.67 -11.82
C THR A 95 -5.13 24.95 -10.80
N LEU A 96 -5.05 26.07 -10.07
CA LEU A 96 -6.07 26.47 -9.09
C LEU A 96 -7.42 26.75 -9.74
N GLN A 97 -7.44 27.34 -10.94
CA GLN A 97 -8.65 27.56 -11.72
C GLN A 97 -9.26 26.25 -12.21
N ALA A 98 -8.44 25.32 -12.70
CA ALA A 98 -8.91 23.98 -13.08
C ALA A 98 -9.53 23.23 -11.89
N ARG A 99 -8.92 23.33 -10.69
CA ARG A 99 -9.50 22.80 -9.44
C ARG A 99 -10.78 23.52 -9.02
N ALA A 100 -10.87 24.83 -9.19
CA ALA A 100 -12.08 25.61 -8.91
C ALA A 100 -13.27 25.19 -9.77
N LEU A 101 -12.99 24.87 -11.04
CA LEU A 101 -13.98 24.45 -12.04
C LEU A 101 -14.39 22.99 -11.86
N GLN A 102 -13.53 22.16 -11.25
CA GLN A 102 -13.99 20.90 -10.69
C GLN A 102 -14.98 21.26 -9.59
N LYS A 103 -16.28 21.10 -9.89
CA LYS A 103 -17.35 21.16 -8.89
C LYS A 103 -16.83 20.46 -7.63
N PRO A 104 -16.95 21.06 -6.42
CA PRO A 104 -16.57 20.39 -5.19
C PRO A 104 -17.12 18.98 -5.28
N LYS A 105 -16.20 17.99 -5.31
CA LYS A 105 -16.56 16.59 -5.54
C LYS A 105 -17.76 16.31 -4.65
N ALA A 106 -18.85 15.88 -5.29
CA ALA A 106 -20.13 15.66 -4.66
C ALA A 106 -19.90 15.03 -3.28
N SER A 107 -20.40 15.71 -2.23
CA SER A 107 -20.44 15.29 -0.83
C SER A 107 -19.51 14.13 -0.49
N HIS A 108 -18.38 14.40 0.18
CA HIS A 108 -17.57 13.36 0.84
C HIS A 108 -18.50 12.30 1.44
N HIS A 109 -18.63 11.18 0.76
CA HIS A 109 -19.50 10.10 1.20
C HIS A 109 -18.72 9.40 2.30
N ILE A 110 -19.04 9.78 3.54
CA ILE A 110 -18.50 9.12 4.72
C ILE A 110 -19.19 7.75 4.79
N GLY A 111 -18.41 6.70 4.57
CA GLY A 111 -18.88 5.32 4.67
C GLY A 111 -19.31 4.97 6.09
N ARG A 112 -19.91 3.78 6.25
CA ARG A 112 -20.41 3.28 7.53
C ARG A 112 -19.35 3.19 8.63
N ASN A 113 -18.08 3.11 8.23
CA ASN A 113 -16.92 2.99 9.09
C ASN A 113 -16.28 4.35 9.45
N GLY A 114 -16.89 5.47 9.05
CA GLY A 114 -16.36 6.81 9.28
C GLY A 114 -15.24 7.21 8.32
N GLU A 115 -14.84 6.35 7.39
CA GLU A 115 -13.85 6.67 6.36
C GLU A 115 -14.52 7.28 5.13
N GLU A 116 -13.81 8.19 4.47
CA GLU A 116 -14.27 8.74 3.21
C GLU A 116 -14.07 7.75 2.06
N GLU A 117 -15.04 7.67 1.16
CA GLU A 117 -14.87 7.01 -0.13
C GLU A 117 -13.87 7.78 -1.00
N THR A 118 -12.85 7.08 -1.53
CA THR A 118 -11.80 7.74 -2.32
C THR A 118 -11.53 7.03 -3.65
N ASN A 119 -11.14 7.82 -4.66
CA ASN A 119 -10.67 7.26 -5.93
C ASN A 119 -9.40 6.41 -5.75
N ALA A 120 -8.58 6.72 -4.74
CA ALA A 120 -7.38 5.95 -4.43
C ALA A 120 -7.75 4.54 -3.92
N ALA A 121 -8.70 4.43 -2.98
CA ALA A 121 -9.21 3.13 -2.53
C ALA A 121 -9.85 2.33 -3.68
N ARG A 122 -10.58 3.02 -4.57
CA ARG A 122 -11.13 2.40 -5.78
C ARG A 122 -10.04 1.86 -6.70
N ALA A 123 -9.04 2.67 -7.00
CA ALA A 123 -7.91 2.27 -7.83
C ALA A 123 -7.15 1.10 -7.22
N GLU A 124 -6.93 1.12 -5.90
CA GLU A 124 -6.30 0.03 -5.15
C GLU A 124 -7.09 -1.28 -5.28
N LEU A 125 -8.40 -1.25 -5.03
CA LEU A 125 -9.26 -2.43 -5.20
C LEU A 125 -9.21 -2.96 -6.64
N VAL A 126 -9.39 -2.08 -7.64
CA VAL A 126 -9.43 -2.48 -9.05
C VAL A 126 -8.11 -3.06 -9.52
N ALA A 127 -7.00 -2.40 -9.18
CA ALA A 127 -5.66 -2.88 -9.55
C ALA A 127 -5.38 -4.25 -8.92
N PHE A 128 -5.64 -4.39 -7.61
CA PHE A 128 -5.40 -5.64 -6.90
C PHE A 128 -6.29 -6.78 -7.44
N GLN A 129 -7.60 -6.53 -7.62
CA GLN A 129 -8.53 -7.55 -8.11
C GLN A 129 -8.27 -7.94 -9.58
N THR A 130 -7.71 -7.04 -10.39
CA THR A 130 -7.25 -7.38 -11.74
C THR A 130 -6.09 -8.37 -11.69
N VAL A 131 -5.08 -8.10 -10.85
CA VAL A 131 -3.93 -9.01 -10.66
C VAL A 131 -4.39 -10.34 -10.07
N HIS A 132 -5.27 -10.31 -9.07
CA HIS A 132 -5.90 -11.52 -8.51
C HIS A 132 -6.64 -12.30 -9.59
N GLY A 133 -7.42 -11.64 -10.45
CA GLY A 133 -8.10 -12.29 -11.57
C GLY A 133 -7.15 -13.03 -12.50
N ILE A 134 -5.99 -12.43 -12.84
CA ILE A 134 -4.94 -13.07 -13.64
C ILE A 134 -4.40 -14.32 -12.91
N ALA A 135 -4.08 -14.18 -11.61
CA ALA A 135 -3.58 -15.28 -10.79
C ALA A 135 -4.60 -16.43 -10.70
N LEU A 136 -5.87 -16.11 -10.47
CA LEU A 136 -6.96 -17.08 -10.42
C LEU A 136 -7.14 -17.78 -11.78
N GLY A 137 -6.98 -17.06 -12.90
CA GLY A 137 -6.95 -17.67 -14.23
C GLY A 137 -5.81 -18.67 -14.40
N ALA A 138 -4.62 -18.36 -13.89
CA ALA A 138 -3.48 -19.28 -13.88
C ALA A 138 -3.77 -20.52 -13.03
N GLU A 139 -4.33 -20.33 -11.83
CA GLU A 139 -4.69 -21.41 -10.91
C GLU A 139 -5.76 -22.33 -11.51
N PHE A 140 -6.83 -21.76 -12.09
CA PHE A 140 -7.85 -22.55 -12.79
C PHE A 140 -7.24 -23.35 -13.94
N CYS A 141 -6.33 -22.76 -14.72
CA CYS A 141 -5.68 -23.50 -15.80
C CYS A 141 -4.79 -24.62 -15.26
N SER A 142 -4.07 -24.39 -14.17
CA SER A 142 -3.25 -25.41 -13.51
C SER A 142 -4.12 -26.55 -12.98
N ALA A 143 -5.24 -26.24 -12.34
CA ALA A 143 -6.17 -27.24 -11.80
C ALA A 143 -6.89 -28.04 -12.90
N LEU A 144 -6.99 -27.50 -14.11
CA LEU A 144 -7.55 -28.17 -15.29
C LEU A 144 -6.49 -28.79 -16.20
N GLU A 145 -5.22 -28.80 -15.77
CA GLU A 145 -4.09 -29.35 -16.53
C GLU A 145 -4.00 -28.79 -17.97
N CYS A 146 -4.07 -27.45 -18.09
CA CYS A 146 -3.94 -26.79 -19.39
C CYS A 146 -2.56 -26.99 -20.02
N ASP A 147 -2.44 -27.90 -20.98
CA ASP A 147 -1.19 -28.12 -21.74
C ASP A 147 -0.97 -27.11 -22.89
N ASP A 148 -2.00 -26.36 -23.29
CA ASP A 148 -1.93 -25.43 -24.41
C ASP A 148 -1.64 -23.99 -23.97
N ALA A 149 -0.56 -23.41 -24.52
CA ALA A 149 -0.14 -22.05 -24.20
C ALA A 149 -1.20 -20.98 -24.56
N ARG A 150 -2.02 -21.22 -25.59
CA ARG A 150 -3.11 -20.29 -25.95
C ARG A 150 -4.23 -20.38 -24.92
N LEU A 151 -4.59 -21.58 -24.47
CA LEU A 151 -5.56 -21.77 -23.40
C LEU A 151 -5.10 -21.11 -22.11
N TYR A 152 -3.83 -21.30 -21.73
CA TYR A 152 -3.24 -20.63 -20.56
C TYR A 152 -3.33 -19.10 -20.66
N THR A 153 -2.88 -18.53 -21.78
CA THR A 153 -2.97 -17.07 -22.03
C THR A 153 -4.42 -16.58 -22.04
N THR A 154 -5.35 -17.37 -22.58
CA THR A 154 -6.77 -17.05 -22.59
C THR A 154 -7.33 -17.02 -21.17
N MET A 155 -6.97 -17.98 -20.31
CA MET A 155 -7.41 -18.00 -18.91
C MET A 155 -6.85 -16.82 -18.11
N LEU A 156 -5.59 -16.44 -18.33
CA LEU A 156 -5.03 -15.22 -17.73
C LEU A 156 -5.83 -13.97 -18.14
N ALA A 157 -6.14 -13.83 -19.43
CA ALA A 157 -6.87 -12.69 -19.97
C ALA A 157 -8.32 -12.64 -19.49
N VAL A 158 -9.01 -13.79 -19.47
CA VAL A 158 -10.38 -13.92 -18.95
C VAL A 158 -10.41 -13.60 -17.46
N GLY A 159 -9.48 -14.17 -16.69
CA GLY A 159 -9.36 -13.90 -15.27
C GLY A 159 -9.08 -12.43 -14.97
N GLY A 160 -8.09 -11.82 -15.62
CA GLY A 160 -7.77 -10.41 -15.46
C GLY A 160 -8.92 -9.49 -15.89
N GLY A 161 -9.58 -9.79 -17.01
CA GLY A 161 -10.76 -9.07 -17.47
C GLY A 161 -11.95 -9.18 -16.50
N ALA A 162 -12.17 -10.35 -15.91
CA ALA A 162 -13.19 -10.55 -14.88
C ALA A 162 -12.86 -9.76 -13.61
N GLY A 163 -11.61 -9.84 -13.13
CA GLY A 163 -11.13 -9.08 -11.97
C GLY A 163 -11.31 -7.57 -12.15
N LEU A 164 -10.89 -7.03 -13.30
CA LEU A 164 -11.07 -5.63 -13.67
C LEU A 164 -12.55 -5.24 -13.78
N GLY A 165 -13.33 -5.99 -14.55
CA GLY A 165 -14.73 -5.67 -14.83
C GLY A 165 -15.62 -5.74 -13.59
N LEU A 166 -15.47 -6.80 -12.78
CA LEU A 166 -16.26 -6.98 -11.57
C LEU A 166 -15.90 -5.96 -10.50
N SER A 167 -14.61 -5.65 -10.31
CA SER A 167 -14.20 -4.63 -9.34
C SER A 167 -14.64 -3.22 -9.74
N LEU A 168 -14.59 -2.87 -11.04
CA LEU A 168 -15.12 -1.59 -11.53
C LEU A 168 -16.63 -1.47 -11.31
N LEU A 169 -17.38 -2.54 -11.59
CA LEU A 169 -18.83 -2.59 -11.38
C LEU A 169 -19.19 -2.51 -9.90
N ALA A 170 -18.48 -3.25 -9.05
CA ALA A 170 -18.71 -3.27 -7.60
C ALA A 170 -18.31 -1.95 -6.90
N SER A 171 -17.45 -1.15 -7.53
CA SER A 171 -16.92 0.10 -6.98
C SER A 171 -17.46 1.37 -7.64
N ASP A 172 -18.50 1.26 -8.48
CA ASP A 172 -19.08 2.40 -9.20
C ASP A 172 -19.60 3.50 -8.26
N GLY A 173 -20.15 3.07 -7.11
CA GLY A 173 -20.64 3.97 -6.06
C GLY A 173 -19.57 4.59 -5.17
N GLY A 174 -18.28 4.34 -5.43
CA GLY A 174 -17.20 4.66 -4.49
C GLY A 174 -16.88 3.49 -3.57
N VAL A 175 -15.67 3.50 -2.98
CA VAL A 175 -15.25 2.54 -1.97
C VAL A 175 -14.40 3.24 -0.92
N THR A 176 -14.57 2.84 0.33
CA THR A 176 -13.69 3.29 1.41
C THR A 176 -12.38 2.52 1.39
N PRO A 177 -11.29 3.09 1.94
CA PRO A 177 -10.03 2.38 2.16
C PRO A 177 -10.21 1.06 2.91
N GLY A 178 -11.07 1.02 3.94
CA GLY A 178 -11.36 -0.16 4.75
C GLY A 178 -11.99 -1.29 3.95
N PHE A 179 -12.96 -0.98 3.08
CA PHE A 179 -13.55 -1.97 2.19
C PHE A 179 -12.52 -2.57 1.22
N ALA A 180 -11.75 -1.70 0.54
CA ALA A 180 -10.73 -2.14 -0.41
C ALA A 180 -9.67 -3.02 0.27
N THR A 181 -9.17 -2.57 1.42
CA THR A 181 -8.17 -3.30 2.22
C THR A 181 -8.73 -4.64 2.69
N LEU A 182 -9.98 -4.69 3.20
CA LEU A 182 -10.61 -5.92 3.67
C LEU A 182 -10.77 -6.97 2.57
N ILE A 183 -11.31 -6.59 1.41
CA ILE A 183 -11.51 -7.50 0.28
C ILE A 183 -10.17 -8.04 -0.25
N ASN A 184 -9.17 -7.16 -0.40
CA ASN A 184 -7.84 -7.57 -0.84
C ASN A 184 -7.16 -8.49 0.17
N SER A 185 -7.31 -8.20 1.47
CA SER A 185 -6.78 -9.05 2.55
C SER A 185 -7.44 -10.41 2.59
N GLY A 186 -8.77 -10.48 2.45
CA GLY A 186 -9.49 -11.75 2.36
C GLY A 186 -9.04 -12.60 1.18
N THR A 187 -8.74 -11.97 0.05
CA THR A 187 -8.16 -12.65 -1.11
C THR A 187 -6.81 -13.28 -0.74
N LEU A 188 -5.89 -12.51 -0.18
CA LEU A 188 -4.54 -12.99 0.17
C LEU A 188 -4.55 -14.06 1.26
N TRP A 189 -5.31 -13.85 2.34
CA TRP A 189 -5.43 -14.84 3.40
C TRP A 189 -6.15 -16.10 2.95
N GLY A 190 -7.12 -15.98 2.04
CA GLY A 190 -7.72 -17.13 1.35
C GLY A 190 -6.68 -17.91 0.56
N ALA A 191 -5.84 -17.23 -0.24
CA ALA A 191 -4.75 -17.86 -0.99
C ALA A 191 -3.76 -18.57 -0.06
N PHE A 192 -3.32 -17.89 1.00
CA PHE A 192 -2.42 -18.44 2.01
C PHE A 192 -3.01 -19.68 2.68
N ASN A 193 -4.26 -19.61 3.15
CA ASN A 193 -4.91 -20.73 3.83
C ASN A 193 -5.12 -21.92 2.88
N GLY A 194 -5.50 -21.68 1.62
CA GLY A 194 -5.59 -22.72 0.60
C GLY A 194 -4.22 -23.38 0.33
N ALA A 195 -3.17 -22.58 0.17
CA ALA A 195 -1.81 -23.08 -0.03
C ALA A 195 -1.32 -23.91 1.16
N MET A 196 -1.49 -23.40 2.39
CA MET A 196 -1.10 -24.10 3.61
C MET A 196 -1.89 -25.39 3.79
N LEU A 197 -3.19 -25.38 3.52
CA LEU A 197 -4.03 -26.58 3.61
C LEU A 197 -3.62 -27.65 2.60
N SER A 198 -3.34 -27.26 1.35
CA SER A 198 -2.82 -28.18 0.32
C SER A 198 -1.52 -28.85 0.75
N ASN A 199 -0.58 -28.08 1.31
CA ASN A 199 0.67 -28.62 1.83
C ASN A 199 0.44 -29.53 3.04
N ALA A 200 -0.44 -29.13 3.97
CA ALA A 200 -0.72 -29.88 5.20
C ALA A 200 -1.45 -31.20 4.94
N LEU A 201 -2.23 -31.29 3.86
CA LEU A 201 -2.93 -32.50 3.43
C LEU A 201 -2.09 -33.34 2.45
N ASN A 202 -0.83 -32.95 2.19
CA ASN A 202 0.07 -33.61 1.24
C ASN A 202 -0.58 -33.88 -0.12
N SER A 203 -1.39 -32.93 -0.62
CA SER A 203 -2.24 -33.18 -1.78
C SER A 203 -1.49 -33.30 -3.10
N GLY A 204 -0.19 -32.94 -3.17
CA GLY A 204 0.69 -33.17 -4.32
C GLY A 204 0.23 -32.45 -5.59
N ASP A 205 0.99 -31.45 -6.05
CA ASP A 205 0.76 -30.65 -7.28
C ASP A 205 -0.56 -29.85 -7.38
N ASP A 206 -1.60 -30.18 -6.61
CA ASP A 206 -2.94 -29.57 -6.63
C ASP A 206 -3.06 -28.28 -5.79
N ILE A 207 -1.98 -27.52 -5.61
CA ILE A 207 -2.03 -26.30 -4.77
C ILE A 207 -3.07 -25.29 -5.29
N ALA A 208 -3.20 -25.19 -6.61
CA ALA A 208 -4.18 -24.34 -7.28
C ALA A 208 -5.64 -24.75 -6.96
N ALA A 209 -5.91 -26.05 -6.82
CA ALA A 209 -7.24 -26.56 -6.51
C ALA A 209 -7.70 -26.19 -5.09
N PHE A 210 -6.76 -25.88 -4.18
CA PHE A 210 -7.07 -25.36 -2.85
C PHE A 210 -7.03 -23.83 -2.79
N MET A 211 -6.06 -23.20 -3.45
CA MET A 211 -5.89 -21.74 -3.44
C MET A 211 -7.07 -21.02 -4.08
N ALA A 212 -7.53 -21.44 -5.26
CA ALA A 212 -8.59 -20.77 -6.00
C ALA A 212 -9.92 -20.69 -5.20
N PRO A 213 -10.48 -21.81 -4.69
CA PRO A 213 -11.71 -21.75 -3.90
C PRO A 213 -11.51 -21.02 -2.55
N ALA A 214 -10.34 -21.15 -1.93
CA ALA A 214 -10.06 -20.47 -0.66
C ALA A 214 -9.98 -18.94 -0.81
N GLN A 215 -9.42 -18.44 -1.92
CA GLN A 215 -9.45 -17.00 -2.27
C GLN A 215 -10.87 -16.48 -2.42
N LEU A 216 -11.71 -17.18 -3.19
CA LEU A 216 -13.11 -16.83 -3.38
C LEU A 216 -13.89 -16.86 -2.06
N ALA A 217 -13.63 -17.86 -1.22
CA ALA A 217 -14.19 -17.94 0.13
C ALA A 217 -13.74 -16.74 1.00
N GLY A 218 -12.46 -16.37 0.93
CA GLY A 218 -11.91 -15.22 1.64
C GLY A 218 -12.53 -13.88 1.22
N ILE A 219 -12.78 -13.68 -0.07
CA ILE A 219 -13.56 -12.53 -0.59
C ILE A 219 -14.98 -12.56 -0.04
N GLY A 220 -15.65 -13.72 -0.07
CA GLY A 220 -17.01 -13.88 0.44
C GLY A 220 -17.13 -13.56 1.94
N VAL A 221 -16.20 -14.08 2.75
CA VAL A 221 -16.11 -13.76 4.20
C VAL A 221 -15.85 -12.27 4.41
N SER A 222 -14.97 -11.67 3.62
CA SER A 222 -14.66 -10.24 3.70
C SER A 222 -15.86 -9.35 3.36
N ALA A 223 -16.62 -9.69 2.32
CA ALA A 223 -17.86 -9.00 1.97
C ALA A 223 -18.91 -9.15 3.10
N LEU A 224 -18.99 -10.32 3.72
CA LEU A 224 -19.87 -10.55 4.86
C LEU A 224 -19.46 -9.70 6.08
N LEU A 225 -18.16 -9.69 6.41
CA LEU A 225 -17.60 -8.87 7.49
C LEU A 225 -17.81 -7.38 7.24
N TRP A 226 -17.65 -6.92 6.01
CA TRP A 226 -17.94 -5.53 5.64
C TRP A 226 -19.39 -5.14 5.95
N ASN A 227 -20.34 -5.99 5.56
CA ASN A 227 -21.77 -5.71 5.76
C ASN A 227 -22.17 -5.69 7.23
N GLN A 228 -21.51 -6.49 8.07
CA GLN A 228 -21.82 -6.62 9.50
C GLN A 228 -21.06 -5.63 10.38
N LEU A 229 -19.75 -5.49 10.15
CA LEU A 229 -18.85 -4.76 11.04
C LEU A 229 -18.31 -3.47 10.42
N SER A 230 -18.19 -3.42 9.09
CA SER A 230 -17.60 -2.29 8.35
C SER A 230 -16.28 -1.82 8.99
N PRO A 231 -15.22 -2.65 9.04
CA PRO A 231 -13.97 -2.25 9.66
C PRO A 231 -13.28 -1.14 8.87
N THR A 232 -12.52 -0.30 9.56
CA THR A 232 -11.60 0.69 8.98
C THR A 232 -10.38 0.01 8.38
N ALA A 233 -9.67 0.69 7.47
CA ALA A 233 -8.42 0.20 6.90
C ALA A 233 -7.36 -0.06 7.97
N GLY A 234 -7.38 0.75 9.03
CA GLY A 234 -6.54 0.60 10.20
C GLY A 234 -6.74 -0.73 10.92
N GLU A 235 -7.99 -1.05 11.26
CA GLU A 235 -8.35 -2.32 11.93
C GLU A 235 -7.96 -3.53 11.10
N VAL A 236 -8.23 -3.50 9.78
CA VAL A 236 -7.82 -4.59 8.87
C VAL A 236 -6.30 -4.73 8.82
N SER A 237 -5.56 -3.61 8.84
CA SER A 237 -4.09 -3.62 8.81
C SER A 237 -3.50 -4.22 10.08
N VAL A 238 -4.06 -3.92 11.25
CA VAL A 238 -3.63 -4.52 12.53
C VAL A 238 -3.95 -6.02 12.56
N ALA A 239 -5.11 -6.44 12.04
CA ALA A 239 -5.45 -7.86 11.89
C ALA A 239 -4.43 -8.58 10.98
N ASN A 240 -4.12 -8.01 9.81
CA ASN A 240 -3.11 -8.57 8.91
C ASN A 240 -1.73 -8.67 9.56
N SER A 241 -1.29 -7.60 10.23
CA SER A 241 -0.01 -7.55 10.95
C SER A 241 0.06 -8.66 12.00
N GLY A 242 -1.01 -8.83 12.79
CA GLY A 242 -1.11 -9.91 13.77
C GLY A 242 -0.93 -11.30 13.15
N GLY A 243 -1.60 -11.57 12.03
CA GLY A 243 -1.45 -12.84 11.32
C GLY A 243 -0.05 -13.08 10.77
N ILE A 244 0.53 -12.07 10.11
CA ILE A 244 1.86 -12.16 9.51
C ILE A 244 2.91 -12.44 10.58
N TRP A 245 2.93 -11.65 11.66
CA TRP A 245 3.99 -11.77 12.66
C TRP A 245 3.84 -13.01 13.51
N LEU A 246 2.62 -13.41 13.89
CA LEU A 246 2.43 -14.60 14.69
C LEU A 246 2.72 -15.88 13.90
N GLY A 247 2.35 -15.93 12.61
CA GLY A 247 2.74 -16.99 11.68
C GLY A 247 4.25 -17.04 11.46
N THR A 248 4.89 -15.89 11.21
CA THR A 248 6.35 -15.77 11.01
C THR A 248 7.15 -16.21 12.24
N LEU A 249 6.77 -15.73 13.42
CA LEU A 249 7.43 -16.11 14.67
C LEU A 249 7.24 -17.60 14.98
N THR A 250 6.10 -18.17 14.61
CA THR A 250 5.86 -19.62 14.73
C THR A 250 6.74 -20.41 13.76
N ALA A 251 6.86 -19.97 12.50
CA ALA A 251 7.74 -20.61 11.52
C ALA A 251 9.21 -20.58 11.96
N LEU A 252 9.68 -19.43 12.48
CA LEU A 252 11.03 -19.31 13.03
C LEU A 252 11.20 -20.13 14.31
N GLY A 253 10.19 -20.17 15.18
CA GLY A 253 10.20 -21.01 16.37
C GLY A 253 10.36 -22.49 16.03
N GLN A 254 9.62 -22.96 15.02
CA GLN A 254 9.73 -24.33 14.51
C GLN A 254 11.12 -24.60 13.93
N LEU A 255 11.68 -23.67 13.15
CA LEU A 255 13.06 -23.76 12.66
C LEU A 255 14.08 -23.82 13.81
N ALA A 256 13.80 -23.15 14.93
CA ALA A 256 14.69 -23.12 16.07
C ALA A 256 14.74 -24.44 16.85
N VAL A 257 13.59 -25.10 17.00
CA VAL A 257 13.47 -26.29 17.87
C VAL A 257 13.58 -27.62 17.13
N ASN A 258 13.27 -27.68 15.83
CA ASN A 258 13.02 -28.95 15.16
C ASN A 258 13.96 -29.22 13.98
N HIS A 259 14.82 -30.24 14.12
CA HIS A 259 15.50 -30.88 12.99
C HIS A 259 14.76 -32.12 12.45
N ASP A 260 13.81 -32.70 13.23
CA ASP A 260 13.17 -34.00 12.93
C ASP A 260 11.62 -34.00 13.05
N SER A 261 10.98 -32.83 13.16
CA SER A 261 9.50 -32.80 13.30
C SER A 261 8.78 -33.13 12.01
N ASN A 262 7.59 -33.72 12.15
CA ASN A 262 6.64 -33.91 11.06
C ASN A 262 6.31 -32.57 10.39
N SER A 263 6.59 -32.44 9.10
CA SER A 263 6.31 -31.25 8.28
C SER A 263 4.85 -30.80 8.37
N ASP A 264 3.92 -31.74 8.48
CA ASP A 264 2.49 -31.44 8.59
C ASP A 264 2.21 -30.64 9.89
N ALA A 265 2.83 -31.04 10.99
CA ALA A 265 2.65 -30.36 12.28
C ALA A 265 3.22 -28.94 12.25
N ILE A 266 4.34 -28.73 11.55
CA ILE A 266 4.89 -27.39 11.33
C ILE A 266 3.88 -26.54 10.55
N ILE A 267 3.40 -27.02 9.40
CA ILE A 267 2.48 -26.28 8.53
C ILE A 267 1.18 -25.95 9.27
N TRP A 268 0.56 -26.93 9.95
CA TRP A 268 -0.64 -26.70 10.76
C TRP A 268 -0.40 -25.71 11.89
N SER A 269 0.78 -25.72 12.53
CA SER A 269 1.09 -24.74 13.57
C SER A 269 1.22 -23.32 13.01
N ILE A 270 1.87 -23.14 11.86
CA ILE A 270 2.01 -21.82 11.22
C ILE A 270 0.64 -21.30 10.78
N LEU A 271 -0.17 -22.16 10.14
CA LEU A 271 -1.54 -21.83 9.71
C LEU A 271 -2.40 -21.40 10.91
N GLY A 272 -2.49 -22.25 11.94
CA GLY A 272 -3.29 -21.96 13.12
C GLY A 272 -2.83 -20.71 13.87
N MET A 273 -1.51 -20.50 13.98
CA MET A 273 -0.97 -19.31 14.64
C MET A 273 -1.13 -18.04 13.81
N ALA A 274 -1.09 -18.11 12.48
CA ALA A 274 -1.44 -16.97 11.64
C ALA A 274 -2.91 -16.59 11.80
N ASP A 275 -3.84 -17.55 11.74
CA ASP A 275 -5.27 -17.27 11.94
C ASP A 275 -5.57 -16.71 13.34
N LEU A 276 -4.93 -17.27 14.39
CA LEU A 276 -5.01 -16.71 15.74
C LEU A 276 -4.45 -15.28 15.81
N GLY A 277 -3.40 -15.00 15.03
CA GLY A 277 -2.82 -13.67 14.91
C GLY A 277 -3.78 -12.67 14.28
N ILE A 278 -4.52 -13.07 13.24
CA ILE A 278 -5.56 -12.24 12.60
C ILE A 278 -6.64 -11.88 13.60
N VAL A 279 -7.17 -12.88 14.31
CA VAL A 279 -8.20 -12.67 15.34
C VAL A 279 -7.66 -11.79 16.47
N GLY A 280 -6.44 -12.06 16.93
CA GLY A 280 -5.78 -11.26 17.97
C GLY A 280 -5.56 -9.81 17.56
N GLY A 281 -5.12 -9.57 16.33
CA GLY A 281 -4.94 -8.22 15.77
C GLY A 281 -6.28 -7.49 15.61
N ALA A 282 -7.32 -8.17 15.12
CA ALA A 282 -8.66 -7.59 15.00
C ALA A 282 -9.29 -7.24 16.38
N LEU A 283 -9.00 -8.02 17.42
CA LEU A 283 -9.42 -7.67 18.78
C LEU A 283 -8.60 -6.51 19.34
N LEU A 284 -7.28 -6.52 19.12
CA LEU A 284 -6.39 -5.46 19.57
C LEU A 284 -6.77 -4.10 18.96
N SER A 285 -7.18 -4.07 17.70
CA SER A 285 -7.57 -2.84 17.02
C SER A 285 -8.82 -2.17 17.60
N GLN A 286 -9.66 -2.92 18.32
CA GLN A 286 -10.81 -2.34 19.04
C GLN A 286 -10.39 -1.59 20.31
N TYR A 287 -9.26 -1.98 20.91
CA TYR A 287 -8.73 -1.33 22.13
C TYR A 287 -7.76 -0.20 21.79
N GLU A 288 -6.99 -0.36 20.72
CA GLU A 288 -5.99 0.60 20.25
C GLU A 288 -6.29 0.92 18.78
N PRO A 289 -7.21 1.88 18.51
CA PRO A 289 -7.46 2.35 17.16
C PRO A 289 -6.15 2.81 16.52
N MET A 290 -5.85 2.27 15.36
CA MET A 290 -4.58 2.50 14.68
C MET A 290 -4.84 2.89 13.24
N THR A 291 -4.16 3.90 12.71
CA THR A 291 -4.24 4.16 11.27
C THR A 291 -3.50 3.09 10.47
N ARG A 292 -3.90 2.89 9.21
CA ARG A 292 -3.19 2.01 8.27
C ARG A 292 -1.71 2.38 8.15
N GLY A 293 -1.40 3.68 8.17
CA GLY A 293 -0.03 4.18 8.10
C GLY A 293 0.82 3.77 9.30
N ARG A 294 0.29 3.91 10.52
CA ARG A 294 1.00 3.47 11.73
C ARG A 294 1.24 1.96 11.76
N ALA A 295 0.26 1.15 11.36
CA ALA A 295 0.42 -0.30 11.25
C ALA A 295 1.56 -0.67 10.27
N LEU A 296 1.60 -0.04 9.10
CA LEU A 296 2.66 -0.26 8.10
C LEU A 296 4.06 0.10 8.63
N VAL A 297 4.18 1.18 9.40
CA VAL A 297 5.47 1.58 10.01
C VAL A 297 5.90 0.55 11.06
N ILE A 298 4.97 0.02 11.85
CA ILE A 298 5.25 -1.05 12.81
C ILE A 298 5.73 -2.30 12.07
N ASP A 299 5.04 -2.73 11.01
CA ASP A 299 5.44 -3.88 10.19
C ASP A 299 6.83 -3.68 9.57
N THR A 300 7.11 -2.50 9.05
CA THR A 300 8.44 -2.14 8.54
C THR A 300 9.50 -2.30 9.63
N GLY A 301 9.19 -1.88 10.86
CA GLY A 301 10.00 -2.13 12.05
C GLY A 301 10.31 -3.59 12.28
N GLY A 302 9.31 -4.46 12.19
CA GLY A 302 9.50 -5.92 12.30
C GLY A 302 10.41 -6.48 11.22
N VAL A 303 10.25 -6.06 9.97
CA VAL A 303 11.10 -6.50 8.84
C VAL A 303 12.55 -6.06 9.05
N LEU A 304 12.78 -4.77 9.31
CA LEU A 304 14.12 -4.22 9.55
C LEU A 304 14.77 -4.86 10.78
N GLY A 305 14.01 -5.05 11.86
CA GLY A 305 14.46 -5.75 13.04
C GLY A 305 14.90 -7.18 12.73
N GLY A 306 14.10 -7.93 11.98
CA GLY A 306 14.44 -9.29 11.53
C GLY A 306 15.72 -9.34 10.70
N LEU A 307 15.89 -8.42 9.75
CA LEU A 307 17.11 -8.31 8.95
C LEU A 307 18.35 -7.99 9.80
N VAL A 308 18.23 -7.09 10.78
CA VAL A 308 19.31 -6.78 11.73
C VAL A 308 19.64 -7.99 12.59
N GLY A 309 18.63 -8.70 13.12
CA GLY A 309 18.82 -9.93 13.89
C GLY A 309 19.54 -11.01 13.07
N MET A 310 19.07 -11.23 11.85
CA MET A 310 19.69 -12.13 10.87
C MET A 310 21.16 -11.76 10.60
N GLY A 311 21.42 -10.51 10.21
CA GLY A 311 22.76 -10.03 9.89
C GLY A 311 23.71 -10.11 11.09
N THR A 312 23.22 -9.84 12.30
CA THR A 312 24.00 -9.98 13.54
C THR A 312 24.45 -11.41 13.75
N TYR A 313 23.57 -12.40 13.50
CA TYR A 313 23.95 -13.81 13.58
C TYR A 313 25.00 -14.19 12.54
N VAL A 314 24.86 -13.73 11.29
CA VAL A 314 25.86 -13.98 10.23
C VAL A 314 27.24 -13.44 10.61
N LEU A 315 27.31 -12.26 11.23
CA LEU A 315 28.57 -11.65 11.63
C LEU A 315 29.25 -12.40 12.79
N ILE A 316 28.47 -12.98 13.70
CA ILE A 316 29.00 -13.72 14.86
C ILE A 316 29.31 -15.18 14.50
N ASN A 317 28.51 -15.78 13.60
CA ASN A 317 28.58 -17.19 13.20
C ASN A 317 28.61 -17.33 11.66
N PRO A 318 29.74 -16.98 11.01
CA PRO A 318 29.81 -16.93 9.54
C PRO A 318 29.64 -18.29 8.85
N GLU A 319 29.79 -19.40 9.59
CA GLU A 319 29.67 -20.75 9.04
C GLU A 319 28.21 -21.26 8.96
N PHE A 320 27.23 -20.56 9.55
CA PHE A 320 25.80 -20.94 9.55
C PHE A 320 25.52 -22.39 10.03
N ASN A 321 26.33 -22.88 10.98
CA ASN A 321 26.25 -24.28 11.40
C ASN A 321 24.99 -24.63 12.22
N GLU A 322 24.28 -23.64 12.77
CA GLU A 322 23.13 -23.87 13.66
C GLU A 322 21.89 -23.05 13.24
N PRO A 323 20.86 -23.66 12.63
CA PRO A 323 19.64 -22.94 12.25
C PRO A 323 18.89 -22.38 13.47
N THR A 324 19.11 -22.96 14.65
CA THR A 324 18.58 -22.45 15.93
C THR A 324 19.06 -21.04 16.23
N GLY A 325 20.36 -20.77 16.13
CA GLY A 325 20.90 -19.45 16.39
C GLY A 325 20.41 -18.41 15.37
N PHE A 326 20.31 -18.80 14.10
CA PHE A 326 19.75 -17.97 13.03
C PHE A 326 18.28 -17.61 13.30
N ALA A 327 17.46 -18.59 13.65
CA ALA A 327 16.05 -18.39 13.91
C ALA A 327 15.82 -17.50 15.15
N LEU A 328 16.49 -17.80 16.27
CA LEU A 328 16.33 -17.05 17.51
C LEU A 328 16.80 -15.60 17.40
N SER A 329 17.91 -15.36 16.70
CA SER A 329 18.40 -14.00 16.46
C SER A 329 17.44 -13.19 15.57
N THR A 330 16.91 -13.82 14.52
CA THR A 330 15.90 -13.21 13.64
C THR A 330 14.62 -12.89 14.43
N MET A 331 14.12 -13.81 15.26
CA MET A 331 12.95 -13.58 16.12
C MET A 331 13.17 -12.42 17.09
N ALA A 332 14.33 -12.39 17.78
CA ALA A 332 14.67 -11.32 18.70
C ALA A 332 14.71 -9.96 17.98
N GLY A 333 15.28 -9.93 16.78
CA GLY A 333 15.29 -8.76 15.91
C GLY A 333 13.87 -8.29 15.55
N ILE A 334 13.00 -9.20 15.09
CA ILE A 334 11.60 -8.89 14.76
C ILE A 334 10.88 -8.28 15.96
N VAL A 335 10.94 -8.93 17.12
CA VAL A 335 10.25 -8.46 18.34
C VAL A 335 10.76 -7.09 18.78
N ALA A 336 12.07 -6.87 18.74
CA ALA A 336 12.67 -5.58 19.05
C ALA A 336 12.25 -4.49 18.05
N GLY A 337 12.23 -4.80 16.76
CA GLY A 337 11.85 -3.88 15.69
C GLY A 337 10.37 -3.47 15.75
N LEU A 338 9.48 -4.45 15.96
CA LEU A 338 8.05 -4.21 16.19
C LEU A 338 7.83 -3.37 17.44
N GLY A 339 8.41 -3.76 18.57
CA GLY A 339 8.24 -3.07 19.85
C GLY A 339 8.77 -1.64 19.81
N THR A 340 9.95 -1.43 19.21
CA THR A 340 10.53 -0.09 19.04
C THR A 340 9.65 0.79 18.17
N SER A 341 9.19 0.28 17.03
CA SER A 341 8.34 1.05 16.12
C SER A 341 6.99 1.36 16.75
N ALA A 342 6.36 0.38 17.41
CA ALA A 342 5.10 0.60 18.13
C ALA A 342 5.23 1.65 19.25
N TYR A 343 6.36 1.66 19.97
CA TYR A 343 6.65 2.68 20.99
C TYR A 343 6.81 4.07 20.39
N LEU A 344 7.61 4.19 19.31
CA LEU A 344 7.88 5.47 18.65
C LEU A 344 6.65 6.04 17.96
N THR A 345 5.76 5.19 17.45
CA THR A 345 4.53 5.62 16.76
C THR A 345 3.31 5.72 17.66
N ARG A 346 3.43 5.54 18.99
CA ARG A 346 2.27 5.50 19.90
C ARG A 346 1.42 6.79 19.94
N HIS A 347 1.94 7.92 19.46
CA HIS A 347 1.21 9.20 19.34
C HIS A 347 0.90 9.59 17.89
N TRP A 348 1.16 8.71 16.92
CA TRP A 348 0.99 9.03 15.49
C TRP A 348 -0.47 9.33 15.15
N ASP A 349 -1.41 8.64 15.80
CA ASP A 349 -2.85 8.78 15.55
C ASP A 349 -3.52 9.79 16.50
N ALA A 350 -2.73 10.59 17.24
CA ALA A 350 -3.31 11.65 18.06
C ALA A 350 -4.07 12.63 17.15
N PRO A 351 -5.24 13.13 17.58
CA PRO A 351 -5.97 14.14 16.82
C PRO A 351 -5.03 15.29 16.46
N ASP A 352 -4.93 15.60 15.17
CA ASP A 352 -4.09 16.69 14.71
C ASP A 352 -4.55 17.96 15.43
N ASN A 353 -3.68 18.49 16.29
CA ASN A 353 -3.93 19.73 17.00
C ASN A 353 -3.71 20.96 16.08
N GLY A 354 -3.51 20.73 14.79
CA GLY A 354 -3.24 21.73 13.77
C GLY A 354 -1.81 22.26 13.82
N GLN A 355 -0.92 21.64 14.60
CA GLN A 355 0.47 22.12 14.72
C GLN A 355 1.43 21.38 13.80
N ILE A 356 1.16 20.12 13.45
CA ILE A 356 2.07 19.33 12.62
C ILE A 356 1.31 18.60 11.52
N SER A 357 1.18 19.24 10.36
CA SER A 357 0.73 18.60 9.13
C SER A 357 1.95 18.23 8.30
N ALA A 358 1.99 17.02 7.74
CA ALA A 358 2.96 16.61 6.75
C ALA A 358 2.22 16.10 5.51
N SER A 359 2.33 16.82 4.41
CA SER A 359 1.79 16.43 3.11
C SER A 359 2.92 15.92 2.22
N TRP A 360 2.70 14.72 1.68
CA TRP A 360 3.54 14.17 0.64
C TRP A 360 2.96 14.58 -0.71
N GLY A 361 3.71 15.36 -1.47
CA GLY A 361 3.43 15.70 -2.84
C GLY A 361 4.32 14.89 -3.77
N ILE A 362 3.75 14.35 -4.84
CA ILE A 362 4.54 13.91 -5.98
C ILE A 362 4.24 14.93 -7.07
N ALA A 363 5.20 15.81 -7.33
CA ALA A 363 5.10 16.77 -8.41
C ALA A 363 5.87 16.21 -9.61
N PRO A 364 5.24 16.06 -10.79
CA PRO A 364 6.00 15.85 -12.01
C PRO A 364 6.87 17.08 -12.27
N THR A 365 8.10 16.85 -12.69
CA THR A 365 9.08 17.85 -13.12
C THR A 365 9.60 17.46 -14.50
N GLU A 366 10.16 18.41 -15.25
CA GLU A 366 10.71 18.12 -16.59
C GLU A 366 11.80 17.03 -16.58
N GLU A 367 12.48 16.84 -15.45
CA GLU A 367 13.55 15.83 -15.28
C GLU A 367 13.11 14.56 -14.52
N GLY A 368 11.83 14.40 -14.21
CA GLY A 368 11.31 13.23 -13.48
C GLY A 368 10.20 13.56 -12.50
N ALA A 369 10.17 12.89 -11.33
CA ALA A 369 9.21 13.20 -10.28
C ALA A 369 9.95 13.67 -9.04
N VAL A 370 9.55 14.84 -8.50
CA VAL A 370 10.01 15.29 -7.19
C VAL A 370 9.02 14.82 -6.15
N LEU A 371 9.54 14.06 -5.20
CA LEU A 371 8.82 13.70 -3.99
C LEU A 371 9.06 14.84 -2.99
N SER A 372 8.06 15.70 -2.82
CA SER A 372 8.10 16.79 -1.86
C SER A 372 7.46 16.35 -0.56
N LEU A 373 8.18 16.48 0.55
CA LEU A 373 7.59 16.46 1.89
C LEU A 373 7.44 17.91 2.33
N SER A 374 6.22 18.42 2.35
CA SER A 374 5.92 19.71 2.96
C SER A 374 5.24 19.49 4.30
N GLY A 375 5.56 20.29 5.30
CA GLY A 375 4.84 20.25 6.55
C GLY A 375 5.00 21.52 7.37
N GLN A 376 4.03 21.78 8.23
CA GLN A 376 4.19 22.72 9.34
C GLN A 376 4.73 21.91 10.52
N PHE A 377 5.75 22.41 11.23
CA PHE A 377 6.40 21.74 12.35
C PHE A 377 6.53 22.69 13.55
#